data_AF-A0A958KW88-F1
#
_entry.id   AF-A0A958KW88-F1
#
_cell.length_a   1.000
_cell.length_b   1.000
_cell.length_c   1.000
_cell.angle_alpha   90.00
_cell.angle_beta   90.00
_cell.angle_gamma   90.00
#
_symmetry.space_group_name_H-M   'P 1'
#
loop_
_entity.id
_entity.type
_entity.pdbx_description
1 polymer ?
#
loop_
_entity_poly.entity_id
_entity_poly.type
_entity_poly.pdbx_seq_one_letter_code
_entity_poly.pdbx_strand_id
1 'polypeptide(L)'
;MNNLTKFGLSGVLSAIFFVFATVVFFIPEARVGLREFFSPPERKILSVASGRIFPDNSGRVVKLFTPKGLVLEIFSLGENQNEQLIDRIELTDKRDAHIQFQGRATNLALKDMDNDQVFEIIAPSYDSSLIPKLNIFRFNKSSNRFEPYIE
;
A
#
# COMPACT_ATOMS: atom_id res chain seq x y z
N MET A 1 58.13 0.34 -7.71
CA MET A 1 57.33 1.40 -7.07
C MET A 1 55.86 1.10 -7.32
N ASN A 2 55.11 0.57 -6.35
CA ASN A 2 53.62 0.50 -6.43
C ASN A 2 52.92 -0.02 -5.16
N ASN A 3 53.64 -0.47 -4.12
CA ASN A 3 53.00 -0.96 -2.90
C ASN A 3 52.81 0.14 -1.84
N LEU A 4 53.77 1.07 -1.66
CA LEU A 4 53.62 2.17 -0.68
C LEU A 4 52.41 3.08 -0.97
N THR A 5 52.12 3.38 -2.23
CA THR A 5 50.96 4.19 -2.63
C THR A 5 49.63 3.45 -2.40
N LYS A 6 49.61 2.12 -2.59
CA LYS A 6 48.44 1.27 -2.30
C LYS A 6 48.15 1.16 -0.80
N PHE A 7 49.19 1.06 0.04
CA PHE A 7 49.03 1.06 1.49
C PHE A 7 48.53 2.41 2.03
N GLY A 8 49.03 3.53 1.49
CA GLY A 8 48.53 4.86 1.83
C GLY A 8 47.05 5.05 1.46
N LEU A 9 46.65 4.63 0.26
CA LEU A 9 45.27 4.75 -0.20
C LEU A 9 44.30 3.88 0.62
N SER A 10 44.69 2.64 0.93
CA SER A 10 43.90 1.73 1.77
C SER A 10 43.70 2.27 3.20
N GLY A 11 44.74 2.85 3.78
CA GLY A 11 44.67 3.50 5.08
C GLY A 11 43.69 4.68 5.10
N VAL A 12 43.74 5.54 4.08
CA VAL A 12 42.82 6.68 3.94
C VAL A 12 41.38 6.21 3.78
N LEU A 13 41.12 5.21 2.93
CA LEU A 13 39.78 4.64 2.75
C LEU A 13 39.23 4.03 4.06
N SER A 14 40.08 3.34 4.82
CA SER A 14 39.70 2.75 6.11
C SER A 14 39.34 3.83 7.14
N ALA A 15 40.12 4.93 7.19
CA ALA A 15 39.83 6.06 8.07
C ALA A 15 38.50 6.74 7.71
N ILE A 16 38.25 6.96 6.42
CA ILE A 16 36.99 7.54 5.93
C ILE A 16 35.80 6.63 6.31
N PHE A 17 35.94 5.32 6.11
CA PHE A 17 34.91 4.36 6.48
C PHE A 17 34.63 4.35 7.98
N PHE A 18 35.68 4.45 8.81
CA PHE A 18 35.53 4.48 10.26
C PHE A 18 34.82 5.75 10.75
N VAL A 19 35.16 6.90 10.18
CA VAL A 19 34.47 8.17 10.47
C VAL A 19 33.01 8.09 10.05
N PHE A 20 32.73 7.58 8.84
CA PHE A 20 31.37 7.37 8.36
C PHE A 20 30.57 6.44 9.27
N ALA A 21 31.13 5.28 9.66
CA ALA A 21 30.48 4.34 10.56
C ALA A 21 30.18 4.96 11.94
N THR A 22 31.10 5.79 12.45
CA THR A 22 30.93 6.51 13.73
C THR A 22 29.80 7.54 13.63
N VAL A 23 29.74 8.31 12.53
CA VAL A 23 28.67 9.27 12.25
C VAL A 23 27.31 8.56 12.20
N VAL A 24 27.21 7.45 11.46
CA VAL A 24 25.99 6.63 11.42
C VAL A 24 25.65 6.09 12.81
N PHE A 25 26.62 5.62 13.60
CA PHE A 25 26.35 5.06 14.92
C PHE A 25 25.83 6.10 15.92
N PHE A 26 26.36 7.32 15.94
CA PHE A 26 26.01 8.32 16.94
C PHE A 26 24.85 9.24 16.54
N ILE A 27 24.62 9.48 15.25
CA ILE A 27 23.56 10.39 14.78
C ILE A 27 22.30 9.59 14.43
N PRO A 28 21.21 9.68 15.22
CA PRO A 28 19.96 8.95 14.95
C PRO A 28 19.38 9.24 13.56
N GLU A 29 19.43 10.50 13.11
CA GLU A 29 18.90 10.93 11.81
C GLU A 29 19.66 10.28 10.64
N ALA A 30 20.98 10.11 10.77
CA ALA A 30 21.80 9.42 9.77
C ALA A 30 21.43 7.92 9.68
N ARG A 31 21.06 7.28 10.80
CA ARG A 31 20.56 5.88 10.81
C ARG A 31 19.22 5.76 10.11
N VAL A 32 18.31 6.71 10.33
CA VAL A 32 17.00 6.74 9.68
C VAL A 32 17.17 6.91 8.17
N GLY A 33 17.98 7.87 7.72
CA GLY A 33 18.23 8.08 6.29
C GLY A 33 18.91 6.89 5.60
N LEU A 34 19.89 6.25 6.26
CA LEU A 34 20.53 5.04 5.74
C LEU A 34 19.53 3.88 5.66
N ARG A 35 18.70 3.71 6.70
CA ARG A 35 17.67 2.68 6.72
C ARG A 35 16.65 2.92 5.61
N GLU A 36 16.16 4.14 5.42
CA GLU A 36 15.21 4.47 4.33
C GLU A 36 15.81 4.24 2.94
N PHE A 37 17.11 4.48 2.76
CA PHE A 37 17.80 4.25 1.49
C PHE A 37 17.98 2.75 1.16
N PHE A 38 18.21 1.92 2.17
CA PHE A 38 18.43 0.47 2.00
C PHE A 38 17.21 -0.40 2.31
N SER A 39 16.16 0.17 2.93
CA SER A 39 14.90 -0.53 3.17
C SER A 39 14.13 -0.60 1.86
N PRO A 40 13.78 -1.81 1.37
CA PRO A 40 12.90 -1.92 0.23
C PRO A 40 11.59 -1.20 0.55
N PRO A 41 11.01 -0.47 -0.41
CA PRO A 41 9.81 0.32 -0.18
C PRO A 41 8.70 -0.53 0.47
N GLU A 42 8.38 -0.19 1.72
CA GLU A 42 7.53 -1.02 2.58
C GLU A 42 6.07 -0.98 2.10
N ARG A 43 5.42 -2.15 2.09
CA ARG A 43 3.97 -2.27 1.93
C ARG A 43 3.31 -1.72 3.19
N LYS A 44 2.57 -0.60 3.06
CA LYS A 44 1.86 0.04 4.16
C LYS A 44 0.36 -0.18 4.02
N ILE A 45 -0.27 -0.77 5.04
CA ILE A 45 -1.74 -0.83 5.12
C ILE A 45 -2.26 0.58 5.43
N LEU A 46 -3.17 1.07 4.61
CA LEU A 46 -3.81 2.37 4.79
C LEU A 46 -5.15 2.24 5.50
N SER A 47 -5.93 1.24 5.13
CA SER A 47 -7.24 0.96 5.72
C SER A 47 -7.73 -0.44 5.42
N VAL A 48 -8.72 -0.86 6.21
CA VAL A 48 -9.38 -2.16 6.11
C VAL A 48 -10.87 -1.95 6.26
N ALA A 49 -11.65 -2.60 5.41
CA ALA A 49 -13.09 -2.68 5.54
C ALA A 49 -13.56 -4.13 5.40
N SER A 50 -14.58 -4.52 6.17
CA SER A 50 -15.16 -5.86 6.12
C SER A 50 -16.68 -5.75 5.99
N GLY A 51 -17.26 -6.67 5.23
CA GLY A 51 -18.70 -6.66 4.96
C GLY A 51 -19.08 -7.73 3.94
N ARG A 52 -20.35 -7.77 3.57
CA ARG A 52 -20.88 -8.70 2.57
C ARG A 52 -20.56 -8.22 1.16
N ILE A 53 -19.30 -8.38 0.74
CA ILE A 53 -18.84 -8.01 -0.62
C ILE A 53 -18.94 -9.17 -1.62
N PHE A 54 -19.42 -10.33 -1.16
CA PHE A 54 -19.77 -11.48 -1.99
C PHE A 54 -21.23 -11.89 -1.69
N PRO A 55 -21.93 -12.53 -2.63
CA PRO A 55 -23.31 -12.97 -2.41
C PRO A 55 -23.46 -13.96 -1.25
N ASP A 56 -22.52 -14.92 -1.19
CA ASP A 56 -22.63 -16.09 -0.33
C ASP A 56 -21.83 -15.95 0.98
N ASN A 57 -20.82 -15.08 1.02
CA ASN A 57 -19.89 -14.94 2.14
C ASN A 57 -19.52 -13.47 2.42
N SER A 58 -19.00 -13.21 3.62
CA SER A 58 -18.36 -11.93 3.92
C SER A 58 -16.95 -11.87 3.34
N GLY A 59 -16.45 -10.66 3.16
CA GLY A 59 -15.08 -10.43 2.72
C GLY A 59 -14.42 -9.29 3.46
N ARG A 60 -13.12 -9.16 3.22
CA ARG A 60 -12.29 -8.08 3.73
C ARG A 60 -11.56 -7.43 2.56
N VAL A 61 -11.59 -6.11 2.54
CA VAL A 61 -10.83 -5.29 1.60
C VAL A 61 -9.75 -4.56 2.38
N VAL A 62 -8.52 -4.66 1.89
CA VAL A 62 -7.36 -3.96 2.44
C VAL A 62 -6.87 -2.99 1.38
N LYS A 63 -6.84 -1.70 1.72
CA LYS A 63 -6.18 -0.69 0.90
C LYS A 63 -4.75 -0.53 1.38
N LEU A 64 -3.81 -0.61 0.46
CA LEU A 64 -2.38 -0.57 0.75
C LEU A 64 -1.65 0.39 -0.19
N PHE A 65 -0.63 1.03 0.36
CA PHE A 65 0.38 1.74 -0.40
C PHE A 65 1.58 0.81 -0.61
N THR A 66 2.04 0.73 -1.85
CA THR A 66 3.21 -0.05 -2.27
C THR A 66 4.16 0.85 -3.06
N PRO A 67 5.42 0.41 -3.28
CA PRO A 67 6.32 1.07 -4.22
C PRO A 67 5.73 1.37 -5.61
N LYS A 68 4.80 0.54 -6.09
CA LYS A 68 4.18 0.72 -7.41
C LYS A 68 3.01 1.71 -7.40
N GLY A 69 2.36 1.88 -6.26
CA GLY A 69 1.19 2.73 -6.10
C GLY A 69 0.20 2.18 -5.08
N LEU A 70 -1.04 2.66 -5.17
CA LEU A 70 -2.16 2.18 -4.35
C LEU A 70 -2.72 0.88 -4.90
N VAL A 71 -3.08 -0.02 -3.99
CA VAL A 71 -3.61 -1.33 -4.31
C VAL A 71 -4.77 -1.65 -3.36
N LEU A 72 -5.75 -2.38 -3.87
CA LEU A 72 -6.75 -3.08 -3.08
C LEU A 72 -6.43 -4.58 -3.12
N GLU A 73 -6.35 -5.20 -1.96
CA GLU A 73 -6.35 -6.66 -1.81
C GLU A 73 -7.67 -7.08 -1.20
N ILE A 74 -8.34 -8.05 -1.84
CA ILE A 74 -9.70 -8.43 -1.48
C ILE A 74 -9.70 -9.91 -1.11
N PHE A 75 -10.14 -10.19 0.10
CA PHE A 75 -10.13 -11.51 0.72
C PHE A 75 -11.55 -12.00 0.93
N SER A 76 -11.80 -13.27 0.63
CA SER A 76 -12.99 -13.99 1.08
C SER A 76 -12.74 -14.54 2.46
N LEU A 77 -13.74 -14.42 3.34
CA LEU A 77 -13.73 -15.01 4.68
C LEU A 77 -14.54 -16.31 4.61
N GLY A 78 -13.84 -17.45 4.56
CA GLY A 78 -14.48 -18.77 4.61
C GLY A 78 -14.99 -19.12 6.01
N GLU A 79 -15.83 -20.17 6.11
CA GLU A 79 -16.45 -20.64 7.37
C GLU A 79 -15.44 -20.92 8.49
N ASN A 80 -14.22 -21.33 8.13
CA ASN A 80 -13.14 -21.65 9.09
C ASN A 80 -12.23 -20.44 9.43
N GLN A 81 -12.65 -19.20 9.14
CA GLN A 81 -11.82 -17.99 9.23
C GLN A 81 -10.55 -18.01 8.37
N ASN A 82 -10.45 -18.96 7.43
CA ASN A 82 -9.37 -18.94 6.44
C ASN A 82 -9.63 -17.81 5.45
N GLU A 83 -8.70 -16.87 5.38
CA GLU A 83 -8.74 -15.75 4.46
C GLU A 83 -8.08 -16.16 3.14
N GLN A 84 -8.85 -16.13 2.06
CA GLN A 84 -8.33 -16.40 0.73
C GLN A 84 -8.29 -15.10 -0.07
N LEU A 85 -7.11 -14.73 -0.59
CA LEU A 85 -7.01 -13.62 -1.54
C LEU A 85 -7.77 -13.99 -2.83
N ILE A 86 -8.82 -13.23 -3.13
CA ILE A 86 -9.67 -13.44 -4.31
C ILE A 86 -9.21 -12.55 -5.45
N ASP A 87 -8.93 -11.28 -5.15
CA ASP A 87 -8.54 -10.33 -6.18
C ASP A 87 -7.57 -9.28 -5.66
N ARG A 88 -6.83 -8.70 -6.60
CA ARG A 88 -5.88 -7.62 -6.35
C ARG A 88 -6.00 -6.58 -7.45
N ILE A 89 -6.38 -5.36 -7.06
CA ILE A 89 -6.62 -4.26 -7.98
C ILE A 89 -5.55 -3.20 -7.76
N GLU A 90 -4.79 -2.87 -8.79
CA GLU A 90 -3.93 -1.69 -8.77
C GLU A 90 -4.77 -0.46 -9.13
N LEU A 91 -4.83 0.53 -8.25
CA LEU A 91 -5.54 1.77 -8.55
C LEU A 91 -4.71 2.61 -9.53
N THR A 92 -5.37 3.26 -10.48
CA THR A 92 -4.71 4.11 -11.48
C THR A 92 -3.97 5.28 -10.83
N ASP A 93 -4.59 5.87 -9.81
CA ASP A 93 -4.01 6.96 -9.05
C ASP A 93 -3.15 6.46 -7.89
N LYS A 94 -2.05 7.17 -7.61
CA LYS A 94 -1.05 6.76 -6.61
C LYS A 94 -1.17 7.45 -5.25
N ARG A 95 -2.07 8.43 -5.12
CA ARG A 95 -2.21 9.25 -3.90
C ARG A 95 -3.51 8.90 -3.20
N ASP A 96 -3.41 8.60 -1.90
CA ASP A 96 -4.55 8.26 -1.08
C ASP A 96 -5.42 9.49 -0.84
N ALA A 97 -6.74 9.32 -0.89
CA ALA A 97 -7.70 10.37 -0.60
C ALA A 97 -8.65 9.94 0.51
N HIS A 98 -9.21 10.92 1.22
CA HIS A 98 -10.24 10.71 2.22
C HIS A 98 -11.50 11.43 1.78
N ILE A 99 -12.65 10.81 2.02
CA ILE A 99 -13.97 11.38 1.75
C ILE A 99 -14.82 11.32 3.01
N GLN A 100 -15.79 12.21 3.11
CA GLN A 100 -16.81 12.15 4.15
C GLN A 100 -17.83 11.07 3.78
N PHE A 101 -17.85 9.96 4.51
CA PHE A 101 -18.78 8.86 4.33
C PHE A 101 -19.52 8.61 5.66
N GLN A 102 -20.85 8.69 5.66
CA GLN A 102 -21.68 8.51 6.86
C GLN A 102 -21.23 9.35 8.07
N GLY A 103 -20.84 10.61 7.82
CA GLY A 103 -20.40 11.51 8.89
C GLY A 103 -18.98 11.28 9.40
N ARG A 104 -18.18 10.41 8.76
CA ARG A 104 -16.78 10.17 9.11
C ARG A 104 -15.86 10.32 7.89
N ALA A 105 -14.66 10.83 8.09
CA ALA A 105 -13.64 10.82 7.06
C ALA A 105 -13.10 9.39 6.91
N THR A 106 -13.11 8.83 5.70
CA THR A 106 -12.55 7.50 5.39
C THR A 106 -11.91 7.48 4.00
N ASN A 107 -10.91 6.64 3.83
CA ASN A 107 -10.23 6.38 2.55
C ASN A 107 -10.58 5.01 1.95
N LEU A 108 -11.47 4.27 2.60
CA LEU A 108 -12.05 3.00 2.14
C LEU A 108 -13.43 2.84 2.78
N ALA A 109 -14.44 2.54 1.98
CA ALA A 109 -15.78 2.26 2.47
C ALA A 109 -16.42 1.13 1.68
N LEU A 110 -17.41 0.50 2.30
CA LEU A 110 -18.27 -0.49 1.66
C LEU A 110 -19.71 0.03 1.71
N LYS A 111 -20.44 -0.07 0.61
CA LYS A 111 -21.84 0.36 0.54
C LYS A 111 -22.59 -0.46 -0.49
N ASP A 112 -23.78 -0.90 -0.13
CA ASP A 112 -24.78 -1.40 -1.07
C ASP A 112 -25.33 -0.22 -1.89
N MET A 113 -25.00 -0.16 -3.18
CA MET A 113 -25.41 0.93 -4.07
C MET A 113 -26.67 0.61 -4.89
N ASP A 114 -26.95 -0.67 -5.15
CA ASP A 114 -28.10 -1.13 -5.96
C ASP A 114 -29.16 -1.93 -5.18
N ASN A 115 -29.00 -2.04 -3.85
CA ASN A 115 -29.86 -2.75 -2.92
C ASN A 115 -29.93 -4.27 -3.13
N ASP A 116 -28.86 -4.89 -3.64
CA ASP A 116 -28.75 -6.34 -3.81
C ASP A 116 -28.19 -7.08 -2.57
N GLN A 117 -27.91 -6.34 -1.49
CA GLN A 117 -27.27 -6.80 -0.25
C GLN A 117 -25.80 -7.22 -0.40
N VAL A 118 -25.17 -6.94 -1.54
CA VAL A 118 -23.75 -7.07 -1.79
C VAL A 118 -23.15 -5.67 -1.84
N PHE A 119 -22.07 -5.45 -1.08
CA PHE A 119 -21.48 -4.12 -0.97
C PHE A 119 -20.47 -3.88 -2.08
N GLU A 120 -20.61 -2.75 -2.79
CA GLU A 120 -19.55 -2.17 -3.59
C GLU A 120 -18.42 -1.64 -2.70
N ILE A 121 -17.21 -1.69 -3.26
CA ILE A 121 -16.00 -1.13 -2.65
C ILE A 121 -15.82 0.29 -3.14
N ILE A 122 -15.70 1.25 -2.22
CA ILE A 122 -15.42 2.65 -2.53
C ILE A 122 -14.00 2.98 -2.05
N ALA A 123 -13.09 3.24 -2.98
CA ALA A 123 -11.69 3.52 -2.73
C ALA A 123 -11.28 4.89 -3.33
N PRO A 124 -11.49 6.00 -2.60
CA PRO A 124 -11.12 7.34 -3.08
C PRO A 124 -9.61 7.48 -3.32
N SER A 125 -9.22 8.24 -4.33
CA SER A 125 -7.82 8.60 -4.63
C SER A 125 -7.72 10.04 -5.14
N TYR A 126 -6.49 10.57 -5.20
CA TYR A 126 -6.19 11.81 -5.88
C TYR A 126 -5.36 11.54 -7.11
N ASP A 127 -5.72 12.16 -8.23
CA ASP A 127 -4.90 12.10 -9.43
C ASP A 127 -3.62 12.94 -9.32
N SER A 128 -2.86 13.01 -10.41
CA SER A 128 -1.62 13.79 -10.46
C SER A 128 -1.83 15.29 -10.21
N SER A 129 -3.02 15.80 -10.51
CA SER A 129 -3.44 17.20 -10.33
C SER A 129 -4.12 17.46 -8.98
N LEU A 130 -4.13 16.47 -8.08
CA LEU A 130 -4.81 16.52 -6.78
C LEU A 130 -6.34 16.65 -6.88
N ILE A 131 -6.92 16.26 -8.02
CA ILE A 131 -8.38 16.20 -8.16
C ILE A 131 -8.85 14.87 -7.55
N PRO A 132 -9.84 14.90 -6.64
CA PRO A 132 -10.36 13.69 -6.02
C PRO A 132 -11.12 12.83 -7.04
N LYS A 133 -10.87 11.53 -7.02
CA LYS A 133 -11.58 10.51 -7.79
C LYS A 133 -12.14 9.44 -6.86
N LEU A 134 -13.29 8.90 -7.23
CA LEU A 134 -13.93 7.78 -6.54
C LEU A 134 -13.77 6.53 -7.41
N ASN A 135 -12.91 5.61 -6.99
CA ASN A 135 -12.86 4.28 -7.60
C ASN A 135 -13.90 3.40 -6.92
N ILE A 136 -14.89 2.95 -7.67
CA ILE A 136 -15.98 2.10 -7.16
C ILE A 136 -15.90 0.76 -7.87
N PHE A 137 -15.88 -0.33 -7.11
CA PHE A 137 -15.78 -1.68 -7.67
C PHE A 137 -16.93 -2.56 -7.17
N ARG A 138 -17.51 -3.34 -8.08
CA ARG A 138 -18.54 -4.34 -7.79
C ARG A 138 -18.01 -5.74 -8.09
N PHE A 139 -18.43 -6.72 -7.30
CA PHE A 139 -18.12 -8.12 -7.58
C PHE A 139 -18.94 -8.65 -8.76
N ASN A 140 -18.27 -9.20 -9.77
CA ASN A 140 -18.90 -9.89 -10.88
C ASN A 140 -18.78 -11.41 -10.66
N LYS A 141 -19.93 -12.07 -10.42
CA LYS A 141 -20.00 -13.51 -10.14
C LYS A 141 -19.53 -14.38 -11.31
N SER A 142 -19.72 -13.92 -12.55
CA SER A 142 -19.34 -14.66 -13.75
C SER A 142 -17.83 -14.69 -13.96
N SER A 143 -17.15 -13.58 -13.68
CA SER A 143 -15.68 -13.49 -13.77
C SER A 143 -14.97 -13.86 -12.47
N ASN A 144 -15.69 -13.91 -11.35
CA ASN A 144 -15.15 -14.07 -9.99
C ASN A 144 -14.11 -13.00 -9.64
N ARG A 145 -14.34 -11.76 -10.08
CA ARG A 145 -13.44 -10.62 -9.91
C ARG A 145 -14.21 -9.35 -9.61
N PHE A 146 -13.49 -8.33 -9.17
CA PHE A 146 -14.06 -7.01 -8.98
C PHE A 146 -13.83 -6.15 -10.22
N GLU A 147 -14.89 -5.49 -10.67
CA GLU A 147 -14.91 -4.67 -11.89
C GLU A 147 -15.38 -3.25 -11.55
N PRO A 148 -14.93 -2.22 -12.29
CA PRO A 148 -15.43 -0.85 -12.10
C PRO A 148 -16.95 -0.78 -12.20
N TYR A 149 -17.60 -0.15 -11.23
CA TYR A 149 -19.06 -0.01 -11.17
C TYR A 149 -19.56 1.21 -11.95
N ILE A 150 -18.77 2.28 -12.00
CA ILE A 150 -19.03 3.51 -12.75
C ILE A 150 -17.68 3.94 -13.35
N GLU A 151 -17.63 4.19 -14.66
CA GLU A 151 -16.50 4.88 -15.31
C GLU A 151 -16.60 6.40 -15.12
#